data_AF-A0A484CZM1-F1
#
_entry.id   AF-A0A484CZM1-F1
#
_cell.length_a   1.000
_cell.length_b   1.000
_cell.length_c   1.000
_cell.angle_alpha   90.00
_cell.angle_beta   90.00
_cell.angle_gamma   90.00
#
_symmetry.space_group_name_H-M   'P 1'
#
loop_
_entity.id
_entity.type
_entity.pdbx_description
1 polymer ?
#
loop_
_entity_poly.entity_id
_entity_poly.type
_entity_poly.pdbx_seq_one_letter_code
_entity_poly.pdbx_strand_id
1 'polypeptide(L)'
;MGSEPPSSPQVVEDGGEEDEEELSGGEEADLRSSSGRGSLLTRRGITLRVLLKDGLVEPGDGVLAIHYLGKNFIGDLLNDGKIRWVETGQIFNSPSAWATHCKRLVNPAKKSGCGWASVRYRGQKLVQYKTTWLHKYQPSADMSLVSEEDDDEDEEEGKTAVQADEKNKNSKPGLNDLMVSRRTDRERIPVRYCTLGTRDAARDPHTLVELSAFSAINRFQPFNVAVSSNVLLLMDFHCHLTTSEVVGYLGGRWDTNTQLLTVLRAFPCRTRLADRDSASAVEEEICQNLFMRGLSLVGWYHSHPRGPALPSLQDIDSQMDHQLRLQGSNNGFQPCLGVICGPYYHGNQGVASTITPFWVVPPPEQRPNDHGIPVAVEVTYVQDNFLTSDVLNEMMLLVDYYRTAPDIVQFTQYWCPDTTMMDKIKGSLSCHAPKDQAYSQILEHVYSQLVNIH
;
A
#
# COMPACT_ATOMS: atom_id res chain seq x y z
N MET A 1 -66.32 -23.23 17.93
CA MET A 1 -67.12 -22.94 19.15
C MET A 1 -66.23 -23.39 20.30
N GLY A 2 -65.55 -22.48 21.00
CA GLY A 2 -66.10 -21.64 22.07
C GLY A 2 -65.94 -22.42 23.40
N SER A 3 -65.30 -21.90 24.47
CA SER A 3 -65.13 -20.50 24.86
C SER A 3 -63.93 -20.26 25.80
N GLU A 4 -63.45 -19.03 25.83
CA GLU A 4 -62.62 -18.38 26.87
C GLU A 4 -63.52 -17.68 27.94
N PRO A 5 -63.00 -16.94 28.97
CA PRO A 5 -61.63 -16.83 29.46
C PRO A 5 -61.51 -17.41 30.92
N PRO A 6 -61.38 -16.69 32.08
CA PRO A 6 -61.31 -15.25 32.41
C PRO A 6 -59.89 -14.73 32.79
N SER A 7 -59.80 -13.58 33.46
CA SER A 7 -58.61 -12.71 33.67
C SER A 7 -57.97 -12.73 35.08
N SER A 8 -56.77 -12.11 35.17
CA SER A 8 -55.94 -11.86 36.37
C SER A 8 -56.45 -10.81 37.36
N PRO A 9 -55.81 -10.70 38.55
CA PRO A 9 -55.62 -9.43 39.26
C PRO A 9 -54.14 -9.09 39.54
N GLN A 10 -53.86 -7.79 39.75
CA GLN A 10 -52.54 -7.21 40.06
C GLN A 10 -52.23 -7.21 41.57
N VAL A 11 -50.94 -7.11 41.93
CA VAL A 11 -50.43 -6.59 43.22
C VAL A 11 -49.20 -5.71 42.92
N VAL A 12 -49.33 -4.38 42.90
CA VAL A 12 -49.04 -3.37 43.94
C VAL A 12 -47.54 -3.06 44.15
N GLU A 13 -47.25 -1.76 44.25
CA GLU A 13 -45.95 -1.06 44.30
C GLU A 13 -45.25 -1.11 45.68
N ASP A 14 -43.93 -0.89 45.66
CA ASP A 14 -43.14 -0.06 46.60
C ASP A 14 -41.79 0.21 45.87
N GLY A 15 -41.17 1.40 45.81
CA GLY A 15 -41.33 2.63 46.58
C GLY A 15 -39.97 3.00 47.17
N GLY A 16 -39.26 3.99 46.60
CA GLY A 16 -37.84 4.19 46.93
C GLY A 16 -37.08 5.25 46.11
N GLU A 17 -37.65 6.45 46.04
CA GLU A 17 -36.94 7.73 45.91
C GLU A 17 -35.94 7.91 47.09
N GLU A 18 -34.95 8.81 47.14
CA GLU A 18 -34.44 9.90 46.28
C GLU A 18 -32.99 10.21 46.76
N ASP A 19 -32.24 11.03 46.01
CA ASP A 19 -31.48 12.18 46.55
C ASP A 19 -30.54 12.76 45.47
N GLU A 20 -30.92 13.93 44.96
CA GLU A 20 -30.07 14.81 44.16
C GLU A 20 -29.34 15.80 45.09
N GLU A 21 -28.07 16.10 44.84
CA GLU A 21 -27.51 17.43 45.16
C GLU A 21 -26.62 17.92 44.01
N GLU A 22 -27.14 18.85 43.21
CA GLU A 22 -26.29 19.82 42.51
C GLU A 22 -25.84 20.90 43.50
N LEU A 23 -24.57 21.32 43.44
CA LEU A 23 -24.22 22.73 43.68
C LEU A 23 -22.94 23.11 42.93
N SER A 24 -22.87 24.37 42.51
CA SER A 24 -22.01 24.86 41.43
C SER A 24 -20.74 25.60 41.89
N GLY A 25 -19.73 25.66 41.01
CA GLY A 25 -18.87 26.85 40.88
C GLY A 25 -17.34 26.67 40.92
N GLY A 26 -16.69 27.02 39.80
CA GLY A 26 -15.53 27.94 39.84
C GLY A 26 -14.08 27.41 39.79
N GLU A 27 -13.53 27.42 38.57
CA GLU A 27 -12.15 27.87 38.21
C GLU A 27 -10.86 27.05 38.52
N GLU A 28 -10.14 26.79 37.41
CA GLU A 28 -8.68 26.86 37.17
C GLU A 28 -7.67 25.84 37.78
N ALA A 29 -6.93 25.19 36.86
CA ALA A 29 -5.55 24.67 36.91
C ALA A 29 -5.07 23.86 38.15
N ASP A 30 -4.49 22.65 38.00
CA ASP A 30 -3.26 22.47 37.22
C ASP A 30 -2.92 21.00 36.81
N LEU A 31 -2.04 20.91 35.83
CA LEU A 31 -1.40 19.76 35.18
C LEU A 31 -1.16 18.47 36.00
N ARG A 32 -1.63 17.32 35.46
CA ARG A 32 -0.88 16.02 35.34
C ARG A 32 -1.69 14.96 34.56
N SER A 33 -1.72 15.06 33.23
CA SER A 33 -2.19 13.93 32.41
C SER A 33 -1.07 12.87 32.27
N SER A 34 -1.43 11.60 32.45
CA SER A 34 -0.49 10.48 32.40
C SER A 34 -0.05 10.20 30.97
N SER A 35 1.26 10.27 30.72
CA SER A 35 1.87 9.97 29.43
C SER A 35 1.73 8.49 29.09
N GLY A 36 0.83 8.14 28.16
CA GLY A 36 0.58 6.75 27.80
C GLY A 36 0.11 6.53 26.36
N ARG A 37 1.07 6.38 25.44
CA ARG A 37 0.97 5.59 24.17
C ARG A 37 2.31 5.64 23.43
N GLY A 38 3.14 4.63 23.63
CA GLY A 38 4.38 4.45 22.86
C GLY A 38 4.07 4.11 21.41
N SER A 39 4.56 4.92 20.47
CA SER A 39 4.49 4.62 19.04
C SER A 39 5.71 3.80 18.62
N LEU A 40 5.49 2.61 18.05
CA LEU A 40 6.55 1.78 17.47
C LEU A 40 7.03 2.36 16.13
N LEU A 41 7.80 3.45 16.20
CA LEU A 41 8.49 4.00 15.03
C LEU A 41 9.68 3.12 14.64
N THR A 42 9.63 2.53 13.45
CA THR A 42 10.77 1.81 12.89
C THR A 42 11.97 2.76 12.67
N ARG A 43 13.19 2.20 12.56
CA ARG A 43 14.43 2.96 12.31
C ARG A 43 14.38 3.82 11.02
N ARG A 44 13.37 3.68 10.15
CA ARG A 44 13.15 4.54 8.97
C ARG A 44 12.19 5.72 9.22
N GLY A 45 11.28 5.65 10.18
CA GLY A 45 10.28 6.71 10.46
C GLY A 45 10.80 7.94 11.21
N ILE A 46 12.00 7.87 11.80
CA ILE A 46 12.58 8.99 12.57
C ILE A 46 13.14 10.04 11.60
N THR A 47 12.50 11.21 11.59
CA THR A 47 12.88 12.42 10.83
C THR A 47 13.48 13.49 11.74
N LEU A 48 14.10 14.54 11.18
CA LEU A 48 14.55 15.70 11.97
C LEU A 48 13.40 16.36 12.74
N ARG A 49 12.17 16.37 12.18
CA ARG A 49 10.97 16.88 12.86
C ARG A 49 10.61 16.06 14.10
N VAL A 50 10.80 14.74 14.08
CA VAL A 50 10.60 13.88 15.28
C VAL A 50 11.63 14.24 16.36
N LEU A 51 12.91 14.38 15.98
CA LEU A 51 13.96 14.76 16.92
C LEU A 51 13.80 16.18 17.49
N LEU A 52 13.27 17.13 16.70
CA LEU A 52 12.90 18.48 17.15
C LEU A 52 11.74 18.44 18.14
N LYS A 53 10.66 17.71 17.80
CA LYS A 53 9.45 17.61 18.64
C LYS A 53 9.74 17.05 20.03
N ASP A 54 10.66 16.08 20.11
CA ASP A 54 11.02 15.42 21.37
C ASP A 54 12.26 16.06 22.04
N GLY A 55 12.78 17.17 21.51
CA GLY A 55 13.84 17.98 22.12
C GLY A 55 15.24 17.39 22.07
N LEU A 56 15.53 16.43 21.17
CA LEU A 56 16.88 15.86 21.00
C LEU A 56 17.79 16.70 20.10
N VAL A 57 17.21 17.53 19.23
CA VAL A 57 17.91 18.55 18.46
C VAL A 57 17.12 19.85 18.53
N GLU A 58 17.81 20.98 18.48
CA GLU A 58 17.22 22.32 18.48
C GLU A 58 17.44 22.99 17.12
N PRO A 59 16.49 23.80 16.62
CA PRO A 59 16.71 24.60 15.43
C PRO A 59 17.78 25.67 15.71
N GLY A 60 18.46 26.13 14.67
CA GLY A 60 19.51 27.13 14.78
C GLY A 60 20.42 27.21 13.56
N ASP A 61 21.16 28.31 13.49
CA ASP A 61 22.04 28.62 12.36
C ASP A 61 23.38 27.88 12.47
N GLY A 62 23.88 27.36 11.35
CA GLY A 62 25.15 26.64 11.27
C GLY A 62 25.27 25.35 12.09
N VAL A 63 24.18 24.83 12.66
CA VAL A 63 24.20 23.68 13.57
C VAL A 63 24.41 22.33 12.89
N LEU A 64 24.26 22.25 11.56
CA LEU A 64 24.47 21.04 10.76
C LEU A 64 25.73 21.14 9.88
N ALA A 65 26.49 20.05 9.75
CA ALA A 65 27.70 19.98 8.93
C ALA A 65 27.85 18.65 8.17
N ILE A 66 28.44 18.71 6.97
CA ILE A 66 28.89 17.54 6.20
C ILE A 66 30.34 17.72 5.80
N HIS A 67 31.20 16.77 6.18
CA HIS A 67 32.57 16.67 5.68
C HIS A 67 32.66 15.56 4.64
N TYR A 68 33.15 15.86 3.43
CA TYR A 68 33.30 14.90 2.33
C TYR A 68 34.46 15.30 1.40
N LEU A 69 35.42 14.39 1.19
CA LEU A 69 36.60 14.58 0.34
C LEU A 69 37.29 15.95 0.55
N GLY A 70 37.60 16.28 1.80
CA GLY A 70 38.27 17.52 2.20
C GLY A 70 37.42 18.80 2.15
N LYS A 71 36.17 18.74 1.68
CA LYS A 71 35.23 19.87 1.73
C LYS A 71 34.28 19.76 2.92
N ASN A 72 33.97 20.90 3.53
CA ASN A 72 32.99 21.03 4.61
C ASN A 72 31.81 21.90 4.14
N PHE A 73 30.59 21.43 4.36
CA PHE A 73 29.35 22.13 4.02
C PHE A 73 28.55 22.39 5.30
N ILE A 74 28.08 23.63 5.49
CA ILE A 74 27.40 24.07 6.71
C ILE A 74 25.91 24.37 6.44
N GLY A 75 25.01 23.94 7.32
CA GLY A 75 23.57 24.15 7.18
C GLY A 75 22.87 24.54 8.48
N ASP A 76 21.80 25.32 8.33
CA ASP A 76 20.89 25.71 9.41
C ASP A 76 19.79 24.66 9.55
N LEU A 77 19.35 24.39 10.79
CA LEU A 77 18.18 23.56 11.06
C LEU A 77 16.97 24.45 11.32
N LEU A 78 15.96 24.36 10.46
CA LEU A 78 14.72 25.13 10.57
C LEU A 78 13.71 24.45 11.51
N ASN A 79 12.83 25.26 12.13
CA ASN A 79 11.83 24.81 13.10
C ASN A 79 10.86 23.73 12.56
N ASP A 80 10.70 23.62 11.24
CA ASP A 80 9.83 22.64 10.59
C ASP A 80 10.53 21.30 10.25
N GLY A 81 11.83 21.18 10.57
CA GLY A 81 12.67 20.01 10.30
C GLY A 81 13.41 20.03 8.96
N LYS A 82 13.32 21.12 8.18
CA LYS A 82 14.09 21.30 6.94
C LYS A 82 15.50 21.85 7.23
N ILE A 83 16.38 21.69 6.25
CA ILE A 83 17.78 22.16 6.31
C ILE A 83 17.97 23.29 5.31
N ARG A 84 18.50 24.44 5.72
CA ARG A 84 18.95 25.51 4.81
C ARG A 84 20.46 25.40 4.63
N TRP A 85 20.97 25.39 3.40
CA TRP A 85 22.41 25.42 3.15
C TRP A 85 22.94 26.87 3.20
N VAL A 86 23.92 27.14 4.07
CA VAL A 86 24.37 28.51 4.39
C VAL A 86 24.95 29.26 3.19
N GLU A 87 25.67 28.57 2.30
CA GLU A 87 26.36 29.21 1.16
C GLU A 87 25.42 29.73 0.06
N THR A 88 24.21 29.18 -0.05
CA THR A 88 23.28 29.50 -1.15
C THR A 88 21.85 29.84 -0.71
N GLY A 89 21.53 29.63 0.57
CA GLY A 89 20.17 29.76 1.10
C GLY A 89 19.19 28.67 0.66
N GLN A 90 19.63 27.67 -0.12
CA GLN A 90 18.76 26.60 -0.64
C GLN A 90 18.22 25.72 0.49
N ILE A 91 16.93 25.41 0.46
CA ILE A 91 16.23 24.61 1.48
C ILE A 91 16.02 23.16 1.00
N PHE A 92 16.31 22.21 1.87
CA PHE A 92 16.22 20.77 1.65
C PHE A 92 15.24 20.12 2.63
N ASN A 93 14.36 19.26 2.11
CA ASN A 93 13.32 18.58 2.90
C ASN A 93 13.81 17.38 3.71
N SER A 94 15.08 16.96 3.58
CA SER A 94 15.65 15.87 4.39
C SER A 94 17.19 15.89 4.44
N PRO A 95 17.80 15.28 5.48
CA PRO A 95 19.26 15.07 5.54
C PRO A 95 19.85 14.34 4.33
N SER A 96 19.11 13.38 3.77
CA SER A 96 19.56 12.60 2.60
C SER A 96 19.54 13.41 1.32
N ALA A 97 18.56 14.31 1.14
CA ALA A 97 18.53 15.22 0.00
C ALA A 97 19.71 16.21 0.05
N TRP A 98 19.96 16.83 1.21
CA TRP A 98 21.09 17.75 1.40
C TRP A 98 22.44 17.03 1.23
N ALA A 99 22.64 15.87 1.85
CA ALA A 99 23.88 15.11 1.73
C ALA A 99 24.15 14.61 0.30
N THR A 100 23.11 14.21 -0.44
CA THR A 100 23.27 13.82 -1.85
C THR A 100 23.64 15.03 -2.72
N HIS A 101 23.06 16.21 -2.44
CA HIS A 101 23.42 17.45 -3.12
C HIS A 101 24.89 17.83 -2.88
N CYS A 102 25.30 17.93 -1.62
CA CYS A 102 26.69 18.24 -1.24
C CYS A 102 27.70 17.26 -1.83
N LYS A 103 27.42 15.94 -1.83
CA LYS A 103 28.32 14.94 -2.41
C LYS A 103 28.43 15.05 -3.94
N ARG A 104 27.34 15.38 -4.65
CA ARG A 104 27.37 15.60 -6.12
C ARG A 104 28.20 16.82 -6.54
N LEU A 105 28.26 17.86 -5.71
CA LEU A 105 29.14 19.03 -5.93
C LEU A 105 30.65 18.70 -5.85
N VAL A 106 31.01 17.51 -5.36
CA VAL A 106 32.41 17.05 -5.27
C VAL A 106 32.67 15.86 -6.20
N ASN A 107 31.73 14.92 -6.31
CA ASN A 107 31.77 13.82 -7.25
C ASN A 107 30.42 13.71 -8.01
N PRO A 108 30.33 14.23 -9.26
CA PRO A 108 29.11 14.22 -10.07
C PRO A 108 28.55 12.82 -10.39
N ALA A 109 29.37 11.76 -10.34
CA ALA A 109 28.93 10.39 -10.61
C ALA A 109 28.14 9.76 -9.45
N LYS A 110 28.19 10.34 -8.23
CA LYS A 110 27.60 9.76 -7.03
C LYS A 110 26.07 9.96 -7.00
N LYS A 111 25.32 8.91 -7.38
CA LYS A 111 23.86 8.95 -7.51
C LYS A 111 23.11 9.10 -6.17
N SER A 112 23.65 8.53 -5.08
CA SER A 112 23.00 8.43 -3.75
C SER A 112 23.96 8.71 -2.59
N GLY A 113 23.45 9.19 -1.45
CA GLY A 113 24.23 9.35 -0.22
C GLY A 113 23.43 9.13 1.06
N CYS A 114 24.01 8.40 2.03
CA CYS A 114 23.40 8.17 3.34
C CYS A 114 23.43 9.45 4.19
N GLY A 115 22.32 10.20 4.23
CA GLY A 115 22.22 11.47 4.95
C GLY A 115 22.47 11.35 6.46
N TRP A 116 21.91 10.32 7.10
CA TRP A 116 21.98 10.14 8.56
C TRP A 116 23.38 9.82 9.09
N ALA A 117 24.21 9.12 8.30
CA ALA A 117 25.60 8.84 8.65
C ALA A 117 26.56 9.99 8.26
N SER A 118 26.22 10.77 7.24
CA SER A 118 27.06 11.84 6.70
C SER A 118 26.88 13.19 7.40
N VAL A 119 25.64 13.52 7.79
CA VAL A 119 25.29 14.79 8.45
C VAL A 119 25.60 14.71 9.94
N ARG A 120 26.31 15.71 10.43
CA ARG A 120 26.57 15.94 11.85
C ARG A 120 25.72 17.11 12.36
N TYR A 121 25.16 16.99 13.56
CA TYR A 121 24.54 18.08 14.32
C TYR A 121 25.46 18.41 15.50
N ARG A 122 25.86 19.69 15.65
CA ARG A 122 26.81 20.17 16.68
C ARG A 122 28.04 19.23 16.87
N GLY A 123 28.56 18.68 15.76
CA GLY A 123 29.72 17.78 15.71
C GLY A 123 29.43 16.27 15.80
N GLN A 124 28.26 15.84 16.29
CA GLN A 124 27.88 14.42 16.41
C GLN A 124 27.05 13.93 15.22
N LYS A 125 27.24 12.69 14.74
CA LYS A 125 26.51 12.17 13.55
C LYS A 125 25.01 12.04 13.87
N LEU A 126 24.11 12.44 12.97
CA LEU A 126 22.65 12.37 13.20
C LEU A 126 22.15 10.94 13.52
N VAL A 127 22.83 9.89 13.04
CA VAL A 127 22.56 8.49 13.39
C VAL A 127 22.69 8.21 14.91
N GLN A 128 23.51 8.97 15.64
CA GLN A 128 23.69 8.83 17.09
C GLN A 128 22.43 9.31 17.83
N TYR A 129 21.98 10.55 17.59
CA TYR A 129 20.72 11.08 18.13
C TYR A 129 19.52 10.17 17.84
N LYS A 130 19.46 9.63 16.62
CA LYS A 130 18.45 8.68 16.17
C LYS A 130 18.49 7.34 16.92
N THR A 131 19.68 6.89 17.33
CA THR A 131 19.86 5.67 18.13
C THR A 131 19.53 5.92 19.60
N THR A 132 19.94 7.06 20.16
CA THR A 132 19.54 7.51 21.51
C THR A 132 18.03 7.66 21.65
N TRP A 133 17.36 8.18 20.61
CA TRP A 133 15.90 8.25 20.55
C TRP A 133 15.26 6.86 20.64
N LEU A 134 15.71 5.91 19.81
CA LEU A 134 15.21 4.53 19.83
C LEU A 134 15.40 3.87 21.20
N HIS A 135 16.59 4.00 21.79
CA HIS A 135 16.88 3.41 23.11
C HIS A 135 16.01 4.02 24.23
N LYS A 136 15.63 5.30 24.13
CA LYS A 136 14.79 5.97 25.13
C LYS A 136 13.32 5.56 25.05
N TYR A 137 12.80 5.30 23.84
CA TYR A 137 11.38 4.98 23.62
C TYR A 137 11.09 3.50 23.35
N GLN A 138 12.13 2.66 23.17
CA GLN A 138 12.01 1.22 22.94
C GLN A 138 13.15 0.43 23.66
N PRO A 139 13.17 0.40 25.01
CA PRO A 139 14.26 -0.22 25.78
C PRO A 139 14.34 -1.76 25.69
N SER A 140 13.36 -2.43 25.07
CA SER A 140 13.39 -3.88 24.82
C SER A 140 14.05 -4.27 23.49
N ALA A 141 14.58 -3.31 22.73
CA ALA A 141 15.38 -3.56 21.53
C ALA A 141 16.87 -3.73 21.88
N ASP A 142 17.20 -4.77 22.64
CA ASP A 142 18.56 -4.98 23.15
C ASP A 142 19.49 -5.56 22.07
N MET A 143 20.30 -4.66 21.49
CA MET A 143 21.69 -4.83 21.08
C MET A 143 22.15 -6.15 20.42
N SER A 144 22.33 -6.12 19.09
CA SER A 144 23.56 -6.66 18.50
C SER A 144 24.42 -5.51 17.96
N LEU A 145 25.45 -5.14 18.73
CA LEU A 145 26.55 -4.32 18.23
C LEU A 145 27.44 -5.21 17.35
N VAL A 146 27.45 -4.94 16.05
CA VAL A 146 28.60 -5.26 15.19
C VAL A 146 28.92 -3.98 14.42
N SER A 147 30.20 -3.63 14.38
CA SER A 147 30.71 -2.47 13.68
C SER A 147 30.43 -2.56 12.18
N GLU A 148 29.74 -1.55 11.64
CA GLU A 148 29.92 -1.18 10.23
C GLU A 148 31.33 -0.57 10.13
N GLU A 149 32.34 -1.41 9.87
CA GLU A 149 33.68 -0.96 9.52
C GLU A 149 33.65 -0.38 8.10
N ASP A 150 34.25 0.80 7.92
CA ASP A 150 34.27 1.54 6.66
C ASP A 150 35.29 0.91 5.69
N ASP A 151 34.83 0.12 4.71
CA ASP A 151 35.62 -0.27 3.52
C ASP A 151 35.21 0.59 2.30
N ASP A 152 35.61 1.87 2.31
CA ASP A 152 35.72 2.72 1.10
C ASP A 152 37.22 2.69 0.69
N GLU A 153 37.68 1.65 -0.04
CA GLU A 153 38.99 1.67 -0.72
C GLU A 153 38.87 2.31 -2.12
N ASP A 154 39.61 3.40 -2.34
CA ASP A 154 39.77 4.06 -3.63
C ASP A 154 40.80 3.30 -4.50
N GLU A 155 40.45 2.99 -5.76
CA GLU A 155 41.45 2.88 -6.84
C GLU A 155 41.04 3.69 -8.08
N GLU A 156 42.05 4.12 -8.84
CA GLU A 156 42.06 5.30 -9.72
C GLU A 156 42.21 4.95 -11.22
N GLU A 157 42.23 6.00 -12.04
CA GLU A 157 42.60 6.08 -13.47
C GLU A 157 41.71 5.42 -14.55
N GLY A 158 41.40 6.19 -15.61
CA GLY A 158 40.89 5.61 -16.86
C GLY A 158 40.16 6.52 -17.85
N LYS A 159 40.81 7.61 -18.33
CA LYS A 159 40.37 8.49 -19.45
C LYS A 159 39.76 7.67 -20.63
N THR A 160 38.74 8.13 -21.36
CA THR A 160 38.76 9.34 -22.23
C THR A 160 37.37 9.90 -22.56
N ALA A 161 37.33 11.17 -22.97
CA ALA A 161 36.13 11.85 -23.49
C ALA A 161 35.85 11.53 -24.98
N VAL A 162 34.68 11.92 -25.50
CA VAL A 162 34.55 13.01 -26.52
C VAL A 162 33.11 13.19 -27.04
N GLN A 163 32.66 14.46 -27.02
CA GLN A 163 31.61 15.15 -27.81
C GLN A 163 30.14 14.69 -27.83
N ALA A 164 29.30 15.68 -27.53
CA ALA A 164 27.92 15.80 -28.01
C ALA A 164 27.92 16.50 -29.38
N ASP A 165 26.84 16.33 -30.15
CA ASP A 165 26.53 17.21 -31.28
C ASP A 165 25.02 17.53 -31.31
N GLU A 166 24.68 18.82 -31.31
CA GLU A 166 23.35 19.29 -31.67
C GLU A 166 23.31 19.55 -33.17
N LYS A 167 22.20 19.23 -33.87
CA LYS A 167 21.34 20.29 -34.44
C LYS A 167 20.14 19.84 -35.28
N ASN A 168 19.12 20.69 -35.10
CA ASN A 168 18.23 21.29 -36.10
C ASN A 168 16.82 20.72 -36.36
N LYS A 169 15.89 21.66 -36.19
CA LYS A 169 14.47 21.62 -36.51
C LYS A 169 14.24 21.87 -37.99
N ASN A 170 13.12 21.38 -38.54
CA ASN A 170 12.24 22.29 -39.29
C ASN A 170 10.75 21.85 -39.29
N SER A 171 9.89 22.78 -38.84
CA SER A 171 8.61 23.23 -39.43
C SER A 171 7.97 22.41 -40.58
N LYS A 172 6.64 22.25 -40.74
CA LYS A 172 5.45 22.90 -40.12
C LYS A 172 4.16 22.07 -40.43
N PRO A 173 2.89 22.52 -40.20
CA PRO A 173 1.83 21.65 -39.64
C PRO A 173 0.80 21.14 -40.65
N GLY A 174 0.00 20.16 -40.22
CA GLY A 174 -1.30 19.84 -40.82
C GLY A 174 -2.35 19.62 -39.73
N LEU A 175 -3.47 20.35 -39.80
CA LEU A 175 -4.68 19.98 -39.06
C LEU A 175 -5.19 18.65 -39.62
N ASN A 176 -5.57 17.73 -38.75
CA ASN A 176 -6.76 16.92 -38.96
C ASN A 176 -7.40 16.62 -37.60
N ASP A 177 -8.70 16.90 -37.55
CA ASP A 177 -9.59 16.63 -36.44
C ASP A 177 -9.96 15.12 -36.40
N LEU A 178 -10.62 14.70 -35.32
CA LEU A 178 -11.29 13.39 -35.17
C LEU A 178 -10.36 12.17 -35.18
N MET A 179 -10.06 11.63 -34.00
CA MET A 179 -10.87 10.57 -33.39
C MET A 179 -10.13 10.01 -32.16
N VAL A 180 -10.79 10.01 -30.99
CA VAL A 180 -10.30 9.20 -29.85
C VAL A 180 -10.38 7.74 -30.29
N SER A 181 -9.23 7.15 -30.59
CA SER A 181 -9.14 5.75 -30.96
C SER A 181 -9.53 4.91 -29.74
N ARG A 182 -10.81 4.51 -29.69
CA ARG A 182 -11.28 3.42 -28.84
C ARG A 182 -10.41 2.22 -29.18
N ARG A 183 -9.42 1.94 -28.32
CA ARG A 183 -8.62 0.70 -28.41
C ARG A 183 -9.63 -0.43 -28.38
N THR A 184 -9.84 -1.07 -29.54
CA THR A 184 -10.67 -2.25 -29.62
C THR A 184 -10.06 -3.30 -28.71
N ASP A 185 -10.94 -3.98 -27.96
CA ASP A 185 -10.57 -4.96 -26.94
C ASP A 185 -9.97 -6.19 -27.65
N ARG A 186 -8.70 -6.08 -28.08
CA ARG A 186 -7.92 -7.19 -28.61
C ARG A 186 -7.68 -8.11 -27.43
N GLU A 187 -8.40 -9.22 -27.44
CA GLU A 187 -8.26 -10.32 -26.49
C GLU A 187 -6.76 -10.61 -26.25
N ARG A 188 -6.26 -10.22 -25.07
CA ARG A 188 -4.85 -10.32 -24.72
C ARG A 188 -4.54 -11.78 -24.41
N ILE A 189 -4.19 -12.54 -25.45
CA ILE A 189 -3.77 -13.93 -25.33
C ILE A 189 -2.57 -13.99 -24.38
N PRO A 190 -2.67 -14.66 -23.20
CA PRO A 190 -1.56 -14.78 -22.28
C PRO A 190 -0.43 -15.62 -22.91
N VAL A 191 0.82 -15.28 -22.59
CA VAL A 191 2.00 -16.01 -23.05
C VAL A 191 2.61 -16.83 -21.94
N ARG A 192 3.22 -17.97 -22.28
CA ARG A 192 3.98 -18.77 -21.32
C ARG A 192 5.27 -18.07 -20.94
N TYR A 193 5.64 -18.11 -19.65
CA TYR A 193 6.91 -17.56 -19.18
C TYR A 193 8.12 -18.06 -19.99
N CYS A 194 8.14 -19.35 -20.35
CA CYS A 194 9.23 -19.95 -21.13
C CYS A 194 9.40 -19.38 -22.56
N THR A 195 8.41 -18.63 -23.08
CA THR A 195 8.49 -17.95 -24.39
C THR A 195 8.98 -16.50 -24.29
N LEU A 196 9.13 -15.96 -23.07
CA LEU A 196 9.58 -14.57 -22.87
C LEU A 196 11.06 -14.39 -23.19
N GLY A 197 11.93 -15.27 -22.69
CA GLY A 197 13.38 -15.08 -22.73
C GLY A 197 13.86 -13.86 -21.94
N THR A 198 15.01 -13.31 -22.33
CA THR A 198 15.62 -12.11 -21.72
C THR A 198 14.67 -10.90 -21.83
N ARG A 199 14.79 -9.95 -20.88
CA ARG A 199 14.09 -8.66 -20.95
C ARG A 199 14.40 -7.92 -22.25
N ASP A 200 13.34 -7.45 -22.91
CA ASP A 200 13.38 -6.65 -24.12
C ASP A 200 12.51 -5.41 -23.93
N ALA A 201 13.10 -4.23 -24.02
CA ALA A 201 12.42 -2.94 -23.85
C ALA A 201 11.43 -2.62 -25.00
N ALA A 202 11.48 -3.36 -26.11
CA ALA A 202 10.51 -3.25 -27.20
C ALA A 202 9.22 -4.05 -26.97
N ARG A 203 9.19 -4.95 -25.97
CA ARG A 203 7.99 -5.75 -25.65
C ARG A 203 6.96 -4.90 -24.88
N ASP A 204 5.68 -5.06 -25.23
CA ASP A 204 4.58 -4.36 -24.57
C ASP A 204 4.52 -4.74 -23.08
N PRO A 205 4.67 -3.78 -22.12
CA PRO A 205 4.59 -4.06 -20.69
C PRO A 205 3.23 -4.64 -20.26
N HIS A 206 2.17 -4.44 -21.04
CA HIS A 206 0.83 -4.99 -20.79
C HIS A 206 0.62 -6.42 -21.33
N THR A 207 1.68 -7.06 -21.85
CA THR A 207 1.66 -8.49 -22.24
C THR A 207 1.34 -9.36 -21.02
N LEU A 208 0.23 -10.11 -21.07
CA LEU A 208 -0.18 -11.01 -19.98
C LEU A 208 0.62 -12.31 -19.99
N VAL A 209 0.93 -12.85 -18.81
CA VAL A 209 1.77 -14.04 -18.64
C VAL A 209 1.03 -15.13 -17.86
N GLU A 210 1.09 -16.38 -18.35
CA GLU A 210 0.56 -17.55 -17.63
C GLU A 210 1.33 -17.77 -16.32
N LEU A 211 0.59 -18.03 -15.23
CA LEU A 211 1.16 -18.41 -13.94
C LEU A 211 1.70 -19.84 -13.97
N SER A 212 2.90 -20.02 -13.43
CA SER A 212 3.47 -21.35 -13.19
C SER A 212 3.05 -21.88 -11.81
N ALA A 213 2.85 -23.20 -11.68
CA ALA A 213 2.80 -23.82 -10.36
C ALA A 213 4.22 -23.89 -9.77
N PHE A 214 4.36 -23.79 -8.44
CA PHE A 214 5.66 -23.95 -7.77
C PHE A 214 6.33 -25.30 -8.13
N SER A 215 5.54 -26.37 -8.18
CA SER A 215 6.01 -27.72 -8.58
C SER A 215 6.53 -27.76 -10.02
N ALA A 216 5.93 -27.01 -10.95
CA ALA A 216 6.37 -26.95 -12.35
C ALA A 216 7.76 -26.30 -12.53
N ILE A 217 8.23 -25.54 -11.54
CA ILE A 217 9.58 -24.95 -11.50
C ILE A 217 10.50 -25.65 -10.49
N ASN A 218 10.15 -26.86 -10.03
CA ASN A 218 10.87 -27.65 -9.03
C ASN A 218 11.09 -26.90 -7.70
N ARG A 219 10.08 -26.13 -7.26
CA ARG A 219 10.06 -25.46 -5.95
C ARG A 219 8.80 -25.84 -5.16
N PHE A 220 8.79 -25.48 -3.88
CA PHE A 220 7.61 -25.49 -3.03
C PHE A 220 7.19 -24.05 -2.73
N GLN A 221 5.92 -23.84 -2.41
CA GLN A 221 5.46 -22.54 -1.90
C GLN A 221 6.14 -22.28 -0.54
N PRO A 222 6.88 -21.16 -0.35
CA PRO A 222 7.73 -20.99 0.83
C PRO A 222 6.98 -20.50 2.08
N PHE A 223 5.68 -20.22 1.98
CA PHE A 223 4.84 -19.74 3.08
C PHE A 223 3.38 -20.15 2.86
N ASN A 224 2.63 -20.32 3.95
CA ASN A 224 1.19 -20.52 3.91
C ASN A 224 0.49 -19.17 3.82
N VAL A 225 -0.67 -19.13 3.15
CA VAL A 225 -1.52 -17.93 3.09
C VAL A 225 -2.92 -18.27 3.55
N ALA A 226 -3.47 -17.46 4.46
CA ALA A 226 -4.86 -17.49 4.87
C ALA A 226 -5.52 -16.15 4.53
N VAL A 227 -6.68 -16.17 3.87
CA VAL A 227 -7.42 -14.95 3.47
C VAL A 227 -8.84 -15.00 4.05
N SER A 228 -9.22 -13.94 4.78
CA SER A 228 -10.57 -13.78 5.34
C SER A 228 -11.61 -13.56 4.22
N SER A 229 -12.82 -14.12 4.38
CA SER A 229 -13.90 -13.93 3.39
C SER A 229 -14.37 -12.48 3.29
N ASN A 230 -14.32 -11.73 4.40
CA ASN A 230 -14.55 -10.28 4.41
C ASN A 230 -13.54 -9.50 3.53
N VAL A 231 -12.30 -9.97 3.39
CA VAL A 231 -11.31 -9.37 2.49
C VAL A 231 -11.69 -9.60 1.03
N LEU A 232 -12.06 -10.83 0.67
CA LEU A 232 -12.49 -11.19 -0.68
C LEU A 232 -13.74 -10.40 -1.09
N LEU A 233 -14.72 -10.32 -0.19
CA LEU A 233 -15.98 -9.60 -0.42
C LEU A 233 -15.74 -8.11 -0.72
N LEU A 234 -14.92 -7.41 0.09
CA LEU A 234 -14.63 -5.99 -0.13
C LEU A 234 -13.80 -5.76 -1.40
N MET A 235 -12.82 -6.63 -1.66
CA MET A 235 -11.96 -6.57 -2.83
C MET A 235 -12.76 -6.80 -4.13
N ASP A 236 -13.57 -7.85 -4.17
CA ASP A 236 -14.42 -8.17 -5.31
C ASP A 236 -15.49 -7.11 -5.55
N PHE A 237 -16.09 -6.57 -4.48
CA PHE A 237 -17.03 -5.45 -4.56
C PHE A 237 -16.37 -4.24 -5.23
N HIS A 238 -15.19 -3.82 -4.75
CA HIS A 238 -14.43 -2.70 -5.31
C HIS A 238 -14.18 -2.88 -6.82
N CYS A 239 -13.75 -4.07 -7.22
CA CYS A 239 -13.44 -4.39 -8.62
C CYS A 239 -14.67 -4.37 -9.54
N HIS A 240 -15.89 -4.56 -9.02
CA HIS A 240 -17.13 -4.46 -9.80
C HIS A 240 -17.65 -3.02 -9.99
N LEU A 241 -17.13 -2.00 -9.28
CA LEU A 241 -17.75 -0.67 -9.30
C LEU A 241 -17.46 0.14 -10.56
N THR A 242 -16.37 -0.14 -11.27
CA THR A 242 -15.94 0.64 -12.43
C THR A 242 -15.46 -0.24 -13.57
N THR A 243 -15.57 0.29 -14.79
CA THR A 243 -15.02 -0.30 -16.01
C THR A 243 -13.52 -0.06 -16.20
N SER A 244 -12.90 0.78 -15.36
CA SER A 244 -11.45 1.00 -15.29
C SER A 244 -10.77 0.07 -14.28
N GLU A 245 -9.46 -0.10 -14.39
CA GLU A 245 -8.66 -0.81 -13.41
C GLU A 245 -8.63 -0.05 -12.07
N VAL A 246 -8.80 -0.76 -10.96
CA VAL A 246 -8.70 -0.23 -9.59
C VAL A 246 -7.54 -0.88 -8.86
N VAL A 247 -7.04 -0.23 -7.81
CA VAL A 247 -5.95 -0.76 -6.96
C VAL A 247 -6.33 -0.69 -5.48
N GLY A 248 -5.66 -1.49 -4.65
CA GLY A 248 -5.78 -1.42 -3.20
C GLY A 248 -4.68 -2.18 -2.47
N TYR A 249 -4.57 -1.95 -1.17
CA TYR A 249 -3.59 -2.61 -0.30
C TYR A 249 -4.22 -3.71 0.54
N LEU A 250 -3.40 -4.68 0.94
CA LEU A 250 -3.80 -5.79 1.82
C LEU A 250 -3.09 -5.66 3.16
N GLY A 251 -3.87 -5.64 4.24
CA GLY A 251 -3.39 -5.59 5.63
C GLY A 251 -3.57 -6.91 6.36
N GLY A 252 -2.61 -7.28 7.18
CA GLY A 252 -2.58 -8.61 7.78
C GLY A 252 -1.51 -8.79 8.85
N ARG A 253 -1.16 -10.05 9.10
CA ARG A 253 -0.11 -10.48 10.02
C ARG A 253 0.78 -11.51 9.32
N TRP A 254 2.06 -11.48 9.64
CA TRP A 254 3.03 -12.48 9.24
C TRP A 254 3.57 -13.17 10.50
N ASP A 255 3.42 -14.49 10.59
CA ASP A 255 4.01 -15.29 11.67
C ASP A 255 5.21 -16.07 11.13
N THR A 256 6.40 -15.68 11.58
CA THR A 256 7.69 -16.30 11.21
C THR A 256 7.85 -17.72 11.74
N ASN A 257 7.14 -18.11 12.81
CA ASN A 257 7.28 -19.43 13.42
C ASN A 257 6.47 -20.48 12.65
N THR A 258 5.25 -20.12 12.22
CA THR A 258 4.35 -20.97 11.44
C THR A 258 4.47 -20.77 9.93
N GLN A 259 5.28 -19.78 9.50
CA GLN A 259 5.40 -19.31 8.12
C GLN A 259 4.03 -19.00 7.49
N LEU A 260 3.13 -18.37 8.26
CA LEU A 260 1.75 -18.08 7.87
C LEU A 260 1.54 -16.57 7.65
N LEU A 261 1.13 -16.22 6.42
CA LEU A 261 0.63 -14.91 6.07
C LEU A 261 -0.89 -14.89 6.19
N THR A 262 -1.43 -14.17 7.18
CA THR A 262 -2.88 -14.01 7.36
C THR A 262 -3.31 -12.64 6.87
N VAL A 263 -4.06 -12.60 5.77
CA VAL A 263 -4.66 -11.39 5.20
C VAL A 263 -6.02 -11.15 5.86
N LEU A 264 -6.14 -10.01 6.54
CA LEU A 264 -7.24 -9.70 7.46
C LEU A 264 -8.10 -8.51 7.02
N ARG A 265 -7.57 -7.60 6.18
CA ARG A 265 -8.27 -6.42 5.65
C ARG A 265 -7.83 -6.11 4.22
N ALA A 266 -8.76 -5.67 3.39
CA ALA A 266 -8.47 -4.91 2.17
C ALA A 266 -8.61 -3.42 2.47
N PHE A 267 -7.80 -2.60 1.79
CA PHE A 267 -7.83 -1.14 1.82
C PHE A 267 -7.94 -0.63 0.37
N PRO A 268 -9.18 -0.43 -0.12
CA PRO A 268 -9.43 0.13 -1.45
C PRO A 268 -8.80 1.52 -1.62
N CYS A 269 -8.01 1.74 -2.67
CA CYS A 269 -7.47 3.07 -2.95
C CYS A 269 -8.52 3.94 -3.66
N ARG A 270 -9.12 4.88 -2.92
CA ARG A 270 -10.07 5.89 -3.45
C ARG A 270 -9.37 7.01 -4.23
N THR A 271 -8.55 6.65 -5.21
CA THR A 271 -7.85 7.58 -6.12
C THR A 271 -7.80 7.03 -7.54
N ARG A 272 -7.55 7.91 -8.52
CA ARG A 272 -7.38 7.53 -9.93
C ARG A 272 -5.90 7.36 -10.23
N LEU A 273 -5.55 6.36 -11.05
CA LEU A 273 -4.15 6.03 -11.39
C LEU A 273 -3.33 7.20 -11.97
N ALA A 274 -3.97 8.24 -12.53
CA ALA A 274 -3.33 9.44 -13.04
C ALA A 274 -3.16 10.57 -11.99
N ASP A 275 -3.86 10.51 -10.87
CA ASP A 275 -3.88 11.56 -9.83
C ASP A 275 -2.82 11.28 -8.77
N ARG A 276 -1.59 11.72 -9.07
CA ARG A 276 -0.44 11.55 -8.18
C ARG A 276 -0.49 12.42 -6.93
N ASP A 277 -1.27 13.51 -6.94
CA ASP A 277 -1.33 14.45 -5.83
C ASP A 277 -2.23 13.90 -4.72
N SER A 278 -3.38 13.29 -5.05
CA SER A 278 -4.21 12.61 -4.05
C SER A 278 -3.66 11.24 -3.62
N ALA A 279 -2.92 10.53 -4.49
CA ALA A 279 -2.37 9.21 -4.18
C ALA A 279 -1.53 9.20 -2.89
N SER A 280 -0.67 10.19 -2.67
CA SER A 280 0.15 10.26 -1.45
C SER A 280 -0.67 10.44 -0.18
N ALA A 281 -1.82 11.13 -0.25
CA ALA A 281 -2.70 11.32 0.92
C ALA A 281 -3.48 10.03 1.23
N VAL A 282 -3.94 9.31 0.20
CA VAL A 282 -4.58 8.00 0.35
C VAL A 282 -3.61 6.96 0.92
N GLU A 283 -2.34 6.95 0.48
CA GLU A 283 -1.31 6.08 1.06
C GLU A 283 -1.02 6.40 2.53
N GLU A 284 -1.01 7.68 2.92
CA GLU A 284 -0.84 8.10 4.32
C GLU A 284 -2.05 7.70 5.19
N GLU A 285 -3.28 7.87 4.69
CA GLU A 285 -4.52 7.40 5.34
C GLU A 285 -4.50 5.88 5.58
N ILE A 286 -4.11 5.11 4.56
CA ILE A 286 -4.04 3.64 4.66
C ILE A 286 -2.93 3.20 5.63
N CYS A 287 -1.77 3.86 5.60
CA CYS A 287 -0.68 3.62 6.54
C CYS A 287 -1.11 3.88 7.99
N GLN A 288 -1.81 4.99 8.25
CA GLN A 288 -2.36 5.30 9.56
C GLN A 288 -3.43 4.28 9.99
N ASN A 289 -4.29 3.83 9.08
CA ASN A 289 -5.32 2.81 9.37
C ASN A 289 -4.72 1.43 9.69
N LEU A 290 -3.65 1.02 9.00
CA LEU A 290 -2.86 -0.18 9.32
C LEU A 290 -2.27 -0.08 10.74
N PHE A 291 -1.61 1.04 11.05
CA PHE A 291 -1.02 1.30 12.36
C PHE A 291 -2.05 1.26 13.49
N MET A 292 -3.17 1.98 13.34
CA MET A 292 -4.24 2.03 14.35
C MET A 292 -4.89 0.67 14.64
N ARG A 293 -4.86 -0.26 13.67
CA ARG A 293 -5.38 -1.63 13.81
C ARG A 293 -4.30 -2.65 14.17
N GLY A 294 -3.06 -2.21 14.36
CA GLY A 294 -1.91 -3.08 14.64
C GLY A 294 -1.68 -4.13 13.54
N LEU A 295 -1.94 -3.77 12.28
CA LEU A 295 -1.74 -4.60 11.10
C LEU A 295 -0.48 -4.18 10.34
N SER A 296 0.12 -5.13 9.64
CA SER A 296 1.22 -4.86 8.70
C SER A 296 0.67 -4.83 7.27
N LEU A 297 1.33 -4.06 6.39
CA LEU A 297 1.14 -4.23 4.95
C LEU A 297 1.67 -5.62 4.56
N VAL A 298 0.83 -6.43 3.91
CA VAL A 298 1.15 -7.82 3.52
C VAL A 298 0.99 -8.09 2.03
N GLY A 299 0.46 -7.12 1.27
CA GLY A 299 0.20 -7.30 -0.14
C GLY A 299 -0.54 -6.13 -0.77
N TRP A 300 -0.94 -6.32 -2.01
CA TRP A 300 -1.71 -5.39 -2.82
C TRP A 300 -2.62 -6.16 -3.76
N TYR A 301 -3.59 -5.47 -4.34
CA TYR A 301 -4.43 -6.02 -5.40
C TYR A 301 -4.73 -4.98 -6.47
N HIS A 302 -5.08 -5.46 -7.67
CA HIS A 302 -5.71 -4.65 -8.70
C HIS A 302 -6.76 -5.44 -9.48
N SER A 303 -7.51 -4.75 -10.36
CA SER A 303 -8.48 -5.38 -11.25
C SER A 303 -8.04 -5.39 -12.71
N HIS A 304 -8.43 -6.43 -13.43
CA HIS A 304 -8.52 -6.45 -14.90
C HIS A 304 -10.01 -6.58 -15.26
N PRO A 305 -10.81 -5.50 -15.32
CA PRO A 305 -12.28 -5.57 -15.33
C PRO A 305 -12.88 -6.53 -16.36
N ARG A 306 -12.36 -6.54 -17.59
CA ARG A 306 -12.77 -7.44 -18.69
C ARG A 306 -11.68 -8.42 -19.14
N GLY A 307 -10.51 -8.40 -18.52
CA GLY A 307 -9.37 -9.24 -18.88
C GLY A 307 -9.23 -10.46 -17.96
N PRO A 308 -8.49 -11.50 -18.37
CA PRO A 308 -8.19 -12.60 -17.46
C PRO A 308 -7.37 -12.09 -16.27
N ALA A 309 -7.63 -12.66 -15.11
CA ALA A 309 -6.91 -12.37 -13.86
C ALA A 309 -5.53 -13.03 -13.86
N LEU A 310 -4.63 -12.53 -14.71
CA LEU A 310 -3.25 -12.98 -14.88
C LEU A 310 -2.34 -11.75 -14.94
N PRO A 311 -1.10 -11.82 -14.41
CA PRO A 311 -0.21 -10.66 -14.36
C PRO A 311 0.32 -10.28 -15.75
N SER A 312 0.44 -8.99 -16.00
CA SER A 312 1.24 -8.43 -17.08
C SER A 312 2.73 -8.39 -16.71
N LEU A 313 3.62 -8.13 -17.68
CA LEU A 313 5.03 -7.89 -17.41
C LEU A 313 5.26 -6.72 -16.44
N GLN A 314 4.42 -5.68 -16.52
CA GLN A 314 4.42 -4.57 -15.57
C GLN A 314 4.06 -5.02 -14.15
N ASP A 315 3.09 -5.93 -14.00
CA ASP A 315 2.67 -6.45 -12.70
C ASP A 315 3.74 -7.35 -12.08
N ILE A 316 4.44 -8.15 -12.90
CA ILE A 316 5.57 -9.00 -12.48
C ILE A 316 6.70 -8.14 -11.93
N ASP A 317 7.09 -7.10 -12.68
CA ASP A 317 8.17 -6.21 -12.29
C ASP A 317 7.77 -5.42 -11.03
N SER A 318 6.53 -4.93 -10.94
CA SER A 318 5.98 -4.25 -9.76
C SER A 318 5.92 -5.15 -8.52
N GLN A 319 5.45 -6.39 -8.67
CA GLN A 319 5.36 -7.39 -7.59
C GLN A 319 6.75 -7.75 -7.04
N MET A 320 7.75 -7.92 -7.90
CA MET A 320 9.13 -8.15 -7.46
C MET A 320 9.67 -6.96 -6.64
N ASP A 321 9.36 -5.74 -7.09
CA ASP A 321 9.66 -4.48 -6.39
C ASP A 321 8.97 -4.40 -5.01
N HIS A 322 7.69 -4.79 -4.91
CA HIS A 322 6.96 -4.84 -3.64
C HIS A 322 7.54 -5.88 -2.68
N GLN A 323 7.88 -7.07 -3.17
CA GLN A 323 8.56 -8.12 -2.38
C GLN A 323 9.88 -7.61 -1.79
N LEU A 324 10.73 -6.97 -2.59
CA LEU A 324 12.00 -6.41 -2.13
C LEU A 324 11.81 -5.29 -1.09
N ARG A 325 10.80 -4.43 -1.28
CA ARG A 325 10.47 -3.38 -0.29
C ARG A 325 10.03 -3.96 1.06
N LEU A 326 9.28 -5.06 1.06
CA LEU A 326 8.71 -5.68 2.26
C LEU A 326 9.67 -6.61 3.02
N GLN A 327 10.71 -7.16 2.38
CA GLN A 327 11.79 -7.89 3.05
C GLN A 327 12.66 -7.00 3.97
N GLY A 328 12.63 -5.68 3.79
CA GLY A 328 13.29 -4.73 4.71
C GLY A 328 14.81 -4.76 4.65
N SER A 329 15.48 -4.63 5.81
CA SER A 329 16.96 -4.55 5.91
C SER A 329 17.57 -5.55 6.88
N ASN A 330 16.77 -6.43 7.51
CA ASN A 330 17.21 -7.24 8.65
C ASN A 330 17.34 -8.74 8.29
N ASN A 331 17.57 -9.09 7.02
CA ASN A 331 17.54 -10.47 6.48
C ASN A 331 16.26 -11.27 6.82
N GLY A 332 15.19 -10.59 7.26
CA GLY A 332 13.93 -11.22 7.62
C GLY A 332 13.08 -11.48 6.38
N PHE A 333 12.63 -12.71 6.20
CA PHE A 333 11.62 -13.00 5.19
C PHE A 333 10.27 -12.48 5.67
N GLN A 334 9.67 -11.57 4.90
CA GLN A 334 8.25 -11.22 4.97
C GLN A 334 7.67 -11.32 3.55
N PRO A 335 6.67 -12.19 3.31
CA PRO A 335 6.05 -12.30 2.00
C PRO A 335 5.20 -11.07 1.67
N CYS A 336 5.11 -10.79 0.36
CA CYS A 336 4.19 -9.81 -0.20
C CYS A 336 3.28 -10.55 -1.18
N LEU A 337 1.97 -10.53 -0.95
CA LEU A 337 0.98 -11.15 -1.85
C LEU A 337 0.51 -10.14 -2.90
N GLY A 338 0.65 -10.48 -4.19
CA GLY A 338 -0.07 -9.79 -5.26
C GLY A 338 -1.37 -10.52 -5.56
N VAL A 339 -2.45 -9.80 -5.84
CA VAL A 339 -3.76 -10.39 -6.20
C VAL A 339 -4.38 -9.64 -7.38
N ILE A 340 -4.86 -10.37 -8.38
CA ILE A 340 -5.55 -9.78 -9.54
C ILE A 340 -6.99 -10.27 -9.54
N CYS A 341 -7.95 -9.36 -9.68
CA CYS A 341 -9.37 -9.69 -9.80
C CYS A 341 -9.88 -9.41 -11.23
N GLY A 342 -10.46 -10.42 -11.88
CA GLY A 342 -11.12 -10.32 -13.17
C GLY A 342 -12.64 -10.49 -13.01
N PRO A 343 -13.41 -9.42 -12.76
CA PRO A 343 -14.83 -9.54 -12.43
C PRO A 343 -15.72 -9.86 -13.63
N TYR A 344 -15.53 -9.21 -14.78
CA TYR A 344 -16.42 -9.32 -15.95
C TYR A 344 -15.82 -10.09 -17.14
N TYR A 345 -14.69 -10.77 -16.96
CA TYR A 345 -14.08 -11.58 -18.01
C TYR A 345 -15.00 -12.74 -18.42
N HIS A 346 -15.33 -12.83 -19.71
CA HIS A 346 -16.26 -13.84 -20.23
C HIS A 346 -15.72 -15.28 -20.18
N GLY A 347 -14.42 -15.47 -19.92
CA GLY A 347 -13.84 -16.79 -19.64
C GLY A 347 -14.01 -17.28 -18.19
N ASN A 348 -14.63 -16.47 -17.31
CA ASN A 348 -14.93 -16.89 -15.93
C ASN A 348 -15.97 -18.03 -15.89
N GLN A 349 -15.90 -18.88 -14.86
CA GLN A 349 -16.87 -19.95 -14.66
C GLN A 349 -18.13 -19.42 -13.96
N GLY A 350 -19.11 -18.99 -14.77
CA GLY A 350 -20.37 -18.44 -14.28
C GLY A 350 -20.23 -17.05 -13.69
N VAL A 351 -21.01 -16.74 -12.64
CA VAL A 351 -21.08 -15.39 -12.05
C VAL A 351 -19.96 -15.06 -11.06
N ALA A 352 -19.10 -16.01 -10.71
CA ALA A 352 -17.95 -15.74 -9.83
C ALA A 352 -16.87 -14.93 -10.55
N SER A 353 -16.29 -13.95 -9.87
CA SER A 353 -15.04 -13.32 -10.30
C SER A 353 -13.88 -14.30 -10.20
N THR A 354 -12.94 -14.24 -11.14
CA THR A 354 -11.66 -14.91 -10.98
C THR A 354 -10.74 -14.04 -10.12
N ILE A 355 -10.40 -14.52 -8.93
CA ILE A 355 -9.45 -13.86 -8.01
C ILE A 355 -8.17 -14.70 -7.98
N THR A 356 -7.09 -14.12 -8.49
CA THR A 356 -5.82 -14.82 -8.70
C THR A 356 -4.72 -14.26 -7.79
N PRO A 357 -4.43 -14.92 -6.66
CA PRO A 357 -3.24 -14.63 -5.85
C PRO A 357 -1.97 -15.16 -6.53
N PHE A 358 -0.93 -14.33 -6.57
CA PHE A 358 0.35 -14.65 -7.20
C PHE A 358 1.55 -14.12 -6.41
N TRP A 359 2.71 -14.71 -6.70
CA TRP A 359 4.02 -14.31 -6.21
C TRP A 359 5.01 -14.33 -7.37
N VAL A 360 6.15 -13.65 -7.25
CA VAL A 360 7.19 -13.65 -8.29
C VAL A 360 8.47 -14.23 -7.74
N VAL A 361 8.90 -15.36 -8.30
CA VAL A 361 10.21 -15.94 -8.00
C VAL A 361 11.28 -15.13 -8.76
N PRO A 362 12.35 -14.65 -8.09
CA PRO A 362 13.42 -13.92 -8.77
C PRO A 362 14.01 -14.72 -9.94
N PRO A 363 14.53 -14.05 -10.98
CA PRO A 363 15.22 -14.71 -12.09
C PRO A 363 16.33 -15.65 -11.60
N PRO A 364 16.58 -16.79 -12.27
CA PRO A 364 17.72 -17.65 -11.95
C PRO A 364 19.05 -16.89 -12.07
N GLU A 365 20.01 -17.17 -11.20
CA GLU A 365 21.33 -16.52 -11.19
C GLU A 365 22.08 -16.62 -12.53
N GLN A 366 21.81 -17.67 -13.32
CA GLN A 366 22.38 -17.86 -14.66
C GLN A 366 21.78 -16.92 -15.72
N ARG A 367 20.62 -16.30 -15.43
CA ARG A 367 19.87 -15.41 -16.33
C ARG A 367 19.27 -14.22 -15.54
N PRO A 368 20.11 -13.35 -14.95
CA PRO A 368 19.67 -12.25 -14.10
C PRO A 368 18.92 -11.14 -14.86
N ASN A 369 19.02 -11.14 -16.20
CA ASN A 369 18.37 -10.19 -17.10
C ASN A 369 16.98 -10.66 -17.59
N ASP A 370 16.47 -11.81 -17.13
CA ASP A 370 15.10 -12.25 -17.41
C ASP A 370 14.09 -11.47 -16.52
N HIS A 371 12.80 -11.56 -16.85
CA HIS A 371 11.75 -11.21 -15.89
C HIS A 371 11.67 -12.24 -14.76
N GLY A 372 11.13 -11.86 -13.60
CA GLY A 372 10.82 -12.83 -12.55
C GLY A 372 9.75 -13.84 -13.01
N ILE A 373 9.77 -15.04 -12.46
CA ILE A 373 8.82 -16.11 -12.81
C ILE A 373 7.53 -15.89 -12.00
N PRO A 374 6.39 -15.60 -12.61
CA PRO A 374 5.13 -15.44 -11.89
C PRO A 374 4.57 -16.83 -11.55
N VAL A 375 4.30 -17.05 -10.26
CA VAL A 375 3.79 -18.31 -9.73
C VAL A 375 2.45 -18.12 -9.04
N ALA A 376 1.53 -19.06 -9.25
CA ALA A 376 0.26 -19.09 -8.54
C ALA A 376 0.49 -19.42 -7.07
N VAL A 377 -0.22 -18.73 -6.17
CA VAL A 377 -0.15 -18.96 -4.72
C VAL A 377 -1.39 -19.71 -4.27
N GLU A 378 -1.19 -20.86 -3.63
CA GLU A 378 -2.25 -21.59 -2.95
C GLU A 378 -2.62 -20.88 -1.64
N VAL A 379 -3.91 -20.60 -1.48
CA VAL A 379 -4.46 -19.85 -0.34
C VAL A 379 -5.54 -20.66 0.37
N THR A 380 -5.58 -20.58 1.69
CA THR A 380 -6.67 -21.11 2.52
C THR A 380 -7.69 -20.02 2.76
N TYR A 381 -8.94 -20.25 2.35
CA TYR A 381 -10.03 -19.30 2.59
C TYR A 381 -10.62 -19.50 4.00
N VAL A 382 -10.62 -18.44 4.79
CA VAL A 382 -11.13 -18.43 6.17
C VAL A 382 -12.47 -17.70 6.18
N GLN A 383 -13.56 -18.45 6.29
CA GLN A 383 -14.90 -17.87 6.34
C GLN A 383 -15.14 -17.17 7.69
N ASP A 384 -15.34 -15.86 7.62
CA ASP A 384 -15.69 -15.03 8.76
C ASP A 384 -17.05 -15.40 9.35
N ASN A 385 -17.24 -15.15 10.64
CA ASN A 385 -18.52 -15.41 11.30
C ASN A 385 -19.59 -14.39 10.88
N PHE A 386 -19.23 -13.13 10.64
CA PHE A 386 -20.14 -12.03 10.30
C PHE A 386 -19.47 -10.99 9.40
N LEU A 387 -20.28 -10.17 8.72
CA LEU A 387 -19.82 -9.00 7.96
C LEU A 387 -19.51 -7.86 8.95
N THR A 388 -18.26 -7.42 9.05
CA THR A 388 -17.88 -6.37 10.03
C THR A 388 -18.42 -5.00 9.61
N SER A 389 -18.79 -4.16 10.57
CA SER A 389 -19.24 -2.78 10.32
C SER A 389 -18.18 -1.93 9.59
N ASP A 390 -16.89 -2.15 9.86
CA ASP A 390 -15.79 -1.56 9.07
C ASP A 390 -15.92 -1.85 7.57
N VAL A 391 -16.23 -3.10 7.20
CA VAL A 391 -16.34 -3.50 5.78
C VAL A 391 -17.56 -2.85 5.14
N LEU A 392 -18.70 -2.82 5.83
CA LEU A 392 -19.88 -2.08 5.36
C LEU A 392 -19.56 -0.58 5.15
N ASN A 393 -18.84 0.05 6.08
CA ASN A 393 -18.44 1.44 5.95
C ASN A 393 -17.52 1.65 4.74
N GLU A 394 -16.54 0.79 4.50
CA GLU A 394 -15.68 0.84 3.31
C GLU A 394 -16.47 0.64 2.01
N MET A 395 -17.45 -0.28 1.99
CA MET A 395 -18.35 -0.45 0.84
C MET A 395 -19.16 0.83 0.57
N MET A 396 -19.71 1.47 1.60
CA MET A 396 -20.46 2.72 1.46
C MET A 396 -19.58 3.90 1.00
N LEU A 397 -18.36 4.03 1.54
CA LEU A 397 -17.37 5.01 1.08
C LEU A 397 -16.99 4.80 -0.39
N LEU A 398 -16.94 3.55 -0.85
CA LEU A 398 -16.73 3.22 -2.26
C LEU A 398 -17.94 3.59 -3.14
N VAL A 399 -19.17 3.31 -2.69
CA VAL A 399 -20.40 3.75 -3.38
C VAL A 399 -20.41 5.27 -3.55
N ASP A 400 -20.11 6.02 -2.49
CA ASP A 400 -20.08 7.49 -2.55
C ASP A 400 -18.94 8.00 -3.45
N TYR A 401 -17.75 7.39 -3.39
CA TYR A 401 -16.60 7.75 -4.24
C TYR A 401 -16.88 7.52 -5.74
N TYR A 402 -17.50 6.39 -6.09
CA TYR A 402 -17.81 6.07 -7.49
C TYR A 402 -19.14 6.67 -7.99
N ARG A 403 -19.99 7.26 -7.13
CA ARG A 403 -21.31 7.81 -7.54
C ARG A 403 -21.25 8.77 -8.73
N THR A 404 -20.20 9.57 -8.85
CA THR A 404 -20.03 10.55 -9.94
C THR A 404 -18.93 10.16 -10.93
N ALA A 405 -18.48 8.90 -10.90
CA ALA A 405 -17.45 8.39 -11.78
C ALA A 405 -17.98 8.22 -13.22
N PRO A 406 -17.35 8.81 -14.25
CA PRO A 406 -17.80 8.70 -15.64
C PRO A 406 -17.67 7.28 -16.23
N ASP A 407 -16.96 6.42 -15.52
CA ASP A 407 -16.62 5.04 -15.84
C ASP A 407 -17.21 4.03 -14.85
N ILE A 408 -18.17 4.44 -14.01
CA ILE A 408 -18.94 3.54 -13.14
C ILE A 408 -19.65 2.47 -13.98
N VAL A 409 -19.75 1.25 -13.46
CA VAL A 409 -20.56 0.20 -14.10
C VAL A 409 -22.04 0.57 -14.04
N GLN A 410 -22.70 0.53 -15.20
CA GLN A 410 -24.16 0.69 -15.27
C GLN A 410 -24.83 -0.63 -14.88
N PHE A 411 -25.21 -0.76 -13.61
CA PHE A 411 -25.68 -2.01 -13.01
C PHE A 411 -26.94 -2.61 -13.66
N THR A 412 -27.73 -1.79 -14.35
CA THR A 412 -28.92 -2.20 -15.12
C THR A 412 -28.61 -2.76 -16.51
N GLN A 413 -27.38 -2.63 -17.01
CA GLN A 413 -26.96 -3.23 -18.28
C GLN A 413 -26.77 -4.75 -18.15
N TYR A 414 -26.88 -5.45 -19.28
CA TYR A 414 -26.58 -6.88 -19.38
C TYR A 414 -25.08 -7.13 -19.47
N TRP A 415 -24.58 -8.06 -18.66
CA TRP A 415 -23.23 -8.61 -18.79
C TRP A 415 -23.20 -9.76 -19.79
N CYS A 416 -24.19 -10.65 -19.73
CA CYS A 416 -24.48 -11.67 -20.74
C CYS A 416 -26.01 -11.72 -20.97
N PRO A 417 -26.53 -12.47 -21.97
CA PRO A 417 -27.94 -12.40 -22.38
C PRO A 417 -28.97 -12.53 -21.25
N ASP A 418 -28.69 -13.36 -20.25
CA ASP A 418 -29.61 -13.67 -19.14
C ASP A 418 -29.13 -13.13 -17.77
N THR A 419 -28.12 -12.24 -17.73
CA THR A 419 -27.53 -11.79 -16.46
C THR A 419 -27.14 -10.30 -16.53
N THR A 420 -27.72 -9.47 -15.67
CA THR A 420 -27.34 -8.06 -15.54
C THR A 420 -26.01 -7.90 -14.79
N MET A 421 -25.41 -6.72 -14.91
CA MET A 421 -24.25 -6.34 -14.11
C MET A 421 -24.57 -6.38 -12.59
N MET A 422 -25.81 -6.08 -12.20
CA MET A 422 -26.31 -6.26 -10.82
C MET A 422 -26.39 -7.74 -10.42
N ASP A 423 -26.95 -8.61 -11.26
CA ASP A 423 -27.00 -10.06 -10.98
C ASP A 423 -25.59 -10.64 -10.88
N LYS A 424 -24.65 -10.16 -11.70
CA LYS A 424 -23.25 -10.57 -11.68
C LYS A 424 -22.55 -10.21 -10.37
N ILE A 425 -22.67 -8.97 -9.88
CA ILE A 425 -22.06 -8.58 -8.60
C ILE A 425 -22.73 -9.31 -7.42
N LYS A 426 -24.07 -9.45 -7.41
CA LYS A 426 -24.80 -10.23 -6.39
C LYS A 426 -24.34 -11.68 -6.35
N GLY A 427 -24.24 -12.33 -7.51
CA GLY A 427 -23.78 -13.69 -7.66
C GLY A 427 -22.34 -13.87 -7.18
N SER A 428 -21.43 -13.00 -7.60
CA SER A 428 -20.01 -13.08 -7.21
C SER A 428 -19.80 -12.92 -5.70
N LEU A 429 -20.39 -11.89 -5.10
CA LEU A 429 -20.21 -11.62 -3.67
C LEU A 429 -20.83 -12.69 -2.76
N SER A 430 -21.84 -13.43 -3.26
CA SER A 430 -22.39 -14.58 -2.54
C SER A 430 -21.35 -15.69 -2.32
N CYS A 431 -20.34 -15.82 -3.20
CA CYS A 431 -19.22 -16.75 -3.04
C CYS A 431 -18.25 -16.36 -1.92
N HIS A 432 -18.40 -15.16 -1.33
CA HIS A 432 -17.55 -14.62 -0.25
C HIS A 432 -18.34 -14.35 1.04
N ALA A 433 -19.56 -14.89 1.13
CA ALA A 433 -20.46 -14.72 2.26
C ALA A 433 -19.85 -15.20 3.61
N PRO A 434 -19.95 -14.40 4.69
CA PRO A 434 -19.70 -14.87 6.05
C PRO A 434 -20.82 -15.84 6.50
N LYS A 435 -20.61 -16.52 7.63
CA LYS A 435 -21.55 -17.55 8.15
C LYS A 435 -22.92 -17.00 8.56
N ASP A 436 -22.94 -15.82 9.18
CA ASP A 436 -24.17 -15.17 9.63
C ASP A 436 -24.94 -14.56 8.46
N GLN A 437 -26.09 -15.16 8.15
CA GLN A 437 -26.98 -14.78 7.05
C GLN A 437 -27.49 -13.33 7.11
N ALA A 438 -27.35 -12.63 8.25
CA ALA A 438 -27.64 -11.20 8.35
C ALA A 438 -26.88 -10.35 7.31
N TYR A 439 -25.73 -10.83 6.79
CA TYR A 439 -25.03 -10.16 5.68
C TYR A 439 -25.93 -9.87 4.48
N SER A 440 -26.93 -10.73 4.21
CA SER A 440 -27.80 -10.61 3.03
C SER A 440 -28.61 -9.32 3.03
N GLN A 441 -29.22 -8.96 4.17
CA GLN A 441 -29.99 -7.73 4.35
C GLN A 441 -29.09 -6.49 4.24
N ILE A 442 -27.87 -6.58 4.77
CA ILE A 442 -26.87 -5.51 4.69
C ILE A 442 -26.44 -5.28 3.23
N LEU A 443 -26.17 -6.34 2.48
CA LEU A 443 -25.78 -6.24 1.07
C LEU A 443 -26.93 -5.71 0.21
N GLU A 444 -28.19 -6.10 0.45
CA GLU A 444 -29.35 -5.52 -0.26
C GLU A 444 -29.47 -4.00 -0.06
N HIS A 445 -29.12 -3.48 1.12
CA HIS A 445 -29.01 -2.03 1.31
C HIS A 445 -27.94 -1.43 0.38
N VAL A 446 -26.73 -2.00 0.33
CA VAL A 446 -25.64 -1.53 -0.56
C VAL A 446 -26.05 -1.60 -2.04
N TYR A 447 -26.68 -2.71 -2.46
CA TYR A 447 -27.17 -2.87 -3.84
C TYR A 447 -28.24 -1.83 -4.20
N SER A 448 -29.15 -1.49 -3.27
CA SER A 448 -30.14 -0.43 -3.51
C SER A 448 -29.48 0.94 -3.78
N GLN A 449 -28.36 1.24 -3.12
CA GLN A 449 -27.61 2.47 -3.36
C GLN A 449 -26.96 2.48 -4.74
N LEU A 450 -26.43 1.33 -5.21
CA LEU A 450 -25.85 1.20 -6.55
C LEU A 450 -26.87 1.36 -7.68
N VAL A 451 -28.10 0.86 -7.50
CA VAL A 451 -29.19 1.02 -8.48
C VAL A 451 -29.63 2.49 -8.61
N ASN A 452 -29.50 3.28 -7.54
CA ASN A 452 -29.90 4.68 -7.50
C ASN A 452 -28.83 5.65 -8.06
N ILE A 453 -27.73 5.14 -8.63
CA ILE A 453 -26.72 5.97 -9.32
C ILE A 453 -27.16 6.15 -10.79
N HIS A 454 -27.17 7.39 -11.27
CA HIS A 454 -27.70 7.79 -12.58
C HIS A 454 -26.63 8.45 -13.45
#